data_AF-A0A935GUV8-F1
#
_entry.id   AF-A0A935GUV8-F1
#
_cell.length_a   1.000
_cell.length_b   1.000
_cell.length_c   1.000
_cell.angle_alpha   90.00
_cell.angle_beta   90.00
_cell.angle_gamma   90.00
#
_symmetry.space_group_name_H-M   'P 1'
#
loop_
_entity.id
_entity.type
_entity.pdbx_description
1 polymer ?
#
loop_
_entity_poly.entity_id
_entity_poly.type
_entity_poly.pdbx_seq_one_letter_code
_entity_poly.pdbx_strand_id
1 'polypeptide(L)'
;MGLIEHAYEQRQLFRALIGRRSGYAVQQRFREMVFRLVSDGLPATSGKLPQEAAARWLSAAFFELLSWWIEQHTPMPPTELAALFIELAQPVRLTPALHPASPP
;
A
#
# COMPACT_ATOMS: atom_id res chain seq x y z
N MET A 1 -15.65 -2.56 7.76
CA MET A 1 -14.43 -3.33 8.01
C MET A 1 -13.45 -3.03 6.90
N GLY A 2 -12.30 -2.45 7.24
CA GLY A 2 -11.28 -2.02 6.29
C GLY A 2 -10.49 -3.19 5.69
N LEU A 3 -9.74 -2.92 4.62
CA LEU A 3 -8.91 -3.93 3.92
C LEU A 3 -7.92 -4.65 4.86
N ILE A 4 -7.30 -3.92 5.80
CA ILE A 4 -6.31 -4.49 6.74
C ILE A 4 -6.98 -5.40 7.78
N GLU A 5 -8.15 -5.03 8.27
CA GLU A 5 -8.94 -5.86 9.19
C GLU A 5 -9.37 -7.16 8.50
N HIS A 6 -9.85 -7.08 7.28
CA HIS A 6 -10.23 -8.26 6.50
C HIS A 6 -9.03 -9.17 6.22
N ALA A 7 -7.86 -8.60 5.90
CA ALA A 7 -6.63 -9.37 5.73
C ALA A 7 -6.19 -10.07 7.03
N TYR A 8 -6.40 -9.43 8.19
CA TYR A 8 -6.12 -10.03 9.50
C TYR A 8 -7.01 -11.22 9.82
N GLU A 9 -8.32 -11.06 9.61
CA GLU A 9 -9.32 -12.12 9.82
C GLU A 9 -9.02 -13.34 8.95
N GLN A 10 -8.58 -13.11 7.71
CA GLN A 10 -8.28 -14.14 6.73
C GLN A 10 -6.79 -14.55 6.69
N ARG A 11 -5.97 -14.14 7.67
CA ARG A 11 -4.51 -14.28 7.60
C ARG A 11 -4.01 -15.71 7.40
N GLN A 12 -4.69 -16.70 7.99
CA GLN A 12 -4.30 -18.11 7.83
C GLN A 12 -4.51 -18.59 6.40
N LEU A 13 -5.61 -18.17 5.77
CA LEU A 13 -5.88 -18.43 4.36
C LEU A 13 -4.84 -17.71 3.47
N PHE A 14 -4.54 -16.45 3.74
CA PHE A 14 -3.51 -15.71 3.00
C PHE A 14 -2.13 -16.40 3.08
N ARG A 15 -1.69 -16.83 4.27
CA ARG A 15 -0.42 -17.58 4.45
C ARG A 15 -0.41 -18.87 3.64
N ALA A 16 -1.52 -19.63 3.67
CA ALA A 16 -1.64 -20.88 2.92
C ALA A 16 -1.62 -20.68 1.39
N LEU A 17 -2.14 -19.54 0.92
CA LEU A 17 -2.17 -19.18 -0.50
C LEU A 17 -0.81 -18.69 -1.01
N ILE A 18 -0.09 -17.88 -0.21
CA ILE A 18 1.23 -17.34 -0.56
C ILE A 18 2.28 -18.45 -0.70
N GLY A 19 2.20 -19.51 0.10
CA GLY A 19 3.18 -20.62 0.09
C GLY A 19 3.05 -21.64 -1.05
N ARG A 20 2.04 -21.55 -1.93
CA ARG A 20 1.83 -22.52 -3.03
C ARG A 20 2.08 -21.90 -4.41
N ARG A 21 2.41 -22.73 -5.41
CA ARG A 21 2.58 -22.32 -6.83
C ARG A 21 1.33 -21.63 -7.43
N SER A 22 0.15 -21.85 -6.83
CA SER A 22 -1.11 -21.14 -7.12
C SER A 22 -1.20 -19.73 -6.51
N GLY A 23 -0.28 -19.37 -5.62
CA GLY A 23 -0.22 -18.09 -4.92
C GLY A 23 0.09 -16.91 -5.84
N TYR A 24 0.86 -17.13 -6.92
CA TYR A 24 1.23 -16.05 -7.83
C TYR A 24 0.00 -15.37 -8.47
N ALA A 25 -0.95 -16.15 -8.99
CA ALA A 25 -2.16 -15.60 -9.61
C ALA A 25 -3.05 -14.86 -8.59
N VAL A 26 -3.12 -15.36 -7.35
CA VAL A 26 -3.86 -14.73 -6.26
C VAL A 26 -3.18 -13.42 -5.83
N GLN A 27 -1.85 -13.42 -5.72
CA GLN A 27 -1.05 -12.24 -5.43
C GLN A 27 -1.24 -11.15 -6.50
N GLN A 28 -1.24 -11.52 -7.79
CA GLN A 28 -1.47 -10.56 -8.87
C GLN A 28 -2.86 -9.90 -8.76
N ARG A 29 -3.92 -10.69 -8.54
CA ARG A 29 -5.27 -10.16 -8.33
C ARG A 29 -5.36 -9.25 -7.10
N PHE A 30 -4.66 -9.60 -6.03
CA PHE A 30 -4.63 -8.77 -4.83
C PHE A 30 -3.86 -7.45 -5.06
N ARG A 31 -2.71 -7.49 -5.76
CA ARG A 31 -1.98 -6.28 -6.18
C ARG A 31 -2.86 -5.36 -7.04
N GLU A 32 -3.59 -5.92 -8.01
CA GLU A 32 -4.53 -5.15 -8.84
C GLU A 32 -5.64 -4.51 -8.01
N MET A 33 -6.22 -5.25 -7.05
CA MET A 33 -7.25 -4.72 -6.15
C MET A 33 -6.71 -3.56 -5.32
N VAL A 34 -5.53 -3.71 -4.72
CA VAL A 34 -4.86 -2.65 -3.95
C VAL A 34 -4.57 -1.44 -4.85
N PHE A 35 -4.06 -1.66 -6.06
CA PHE A 35 -3.79 -0.59 -7.01
C PHE A 35 -5.03 0.22 -7.36
N ARG A 36 -6.18 -0.45 -7.61
CA ARG A 36 -7.44 0.23 -7.90
C ARG A 36 -7.93 1.06 -6.71
N LEU A 37 -7.93 0.47 -5.50
CA LEU A 37 -8.33 1.18 -4.28
C LEU A 37 -7.46 2.41 -4.00
N VAL A 38 -6.14 2.29 -4.19
CA VAL A 38 -5.21 3.42 -4.02
C VAL A 38 -5.42 4.47 -5.10
N SER A 39 -5.62 4.06 -6.36
CA SER A 39 -5.83 4.99 -7.48
C SER A 39 -7.11 5.80 -7.31
N ASP A 40 -8.20 5.16 -6.88
CA ASP A 40 -9.50 5.80 -6.64
C ASP A 40 -9.47 6.75 -5.44
N GLY A 41 -8.67 6.44 -4.43
CA GLY A 41 -8.53 7.25 -3.21
C GLY A 41 -7.46 8.35 -3.28
N LEU A 42 -6.64 8.38 -4.34
CA LEU A 42 -5.61 9.38 -4.50
C LEU A 42 -6.22 10.70 -5.00
N PRO A 43 -6.03 11.82 -4.29
CA PRO A 43 -6.40 13.12 -4.82
C PRO A 43 -5.56 13.40 -6.08
N ALA A 44 -6.13 14.17 -7.01
CA ALA A 44 -5.39 14.65 -8.17
C ALA A 44 -4.09 15.31 -7.71
N THR A 45 -2.94 14.80 -8.16
CA THR A 45 -1.64 15.33 -7.74
C THR A 45 -1.38 16.62 -8.50
N SER A 46 -1.19 17.72 -7.78
CA SER A 46 -0.82 19.03 -8.33
C SER A 46 0.72 19.22 -8.44
N GLY A 47 1.49 18.15 -8.24
CA GLY A 47 2.96 18.16 -8.20
C GLY A 47 3.63 17.53 -9.42
N LYS A 48 4.97 17.47 -9.39
CA LYS A 48 5.80 16.88 -10.46
C LYS A 48 5.67 15.35 -10.58
N LEU A 49 5.09 14.69 -9.59
CA LEU A 49 4.92 13.24 -9.57
C LEU A 49 3.61 12.86 -10.30
N PRO A 50 3.68 12.08 -11.39
CA PRO A 50 2.49 11.57 -12.05
C PRO A 50 1.63 10.77 -11.07
N GLN A 51 0.31 11.01 -11.05
CA GLN A 51 -0.63 10.31 -10.17
C GLN A 51 -0.51 8.80 -10.30
N GLU A 52 -0.31 8.30 -11.53
CA GLU A 52 -0.13 6.89 -11.81
C GLU A 52 1.16 6.32 -11.17
N ALA A 53 2.24 7.09 -11.14
CA ALA A 53 3.48 6.70 -10.48
C ALA A 53 3.30 6.63 -8.95
N ALA A 54 2.59 7.60 -8.36
CA ALA A 54 2.24 7.59 -6.95
C ALA A 54 1.35 6.38 -6.59
N ALA A 55 0.32 6.09 -7.40
CA ALA A 55 -0.56 4.94 -7.23
C ALA A 55 0.20 3.61 -7.28
N ARG A 56 1.10 3.43 -8.26
CA ARG A 56 1.94 2.24 -8.36
C ARG A 56 2.87 2.07 -7.17
N TRP A 57 3.53 3.14 -6.74
CA TRP A 57 4.44 3.08 -5.60
C TRP A 57 3.69 2.75 -4.29
N LEU A 58 2.59 3.46 -4.02
CA LEU A 58 1.80 3.25 -2.80
C LEU A 58 1.20 1.85 -2.74
N SER A 59 0.66 1.35 -3.85
CA SER A 59 0.09 0.00 -3.91
C SER A 59 1.16 -1.09 -3.74
N ALA A 60 2.34 -0.93 -4.35
CA ALA A 60 3.44 -1.86 -4.17
C ALA A 60 3.97 -1.86 -2.73
N ALA A 61 4.18 -0.69 -2.13
CA ALA A 61 4.62 -0.54 -0.76
C ALA A 61 3.61 -1.12 0.24
N PHE A 62 2.31 -0.86 0.03
CA PHE A 62 1.24 -1.41 0.86
C PHE A 62 1.18 -2.94 0.76
N PHE A 63 1.22 -3.48 -0.46
CA PHE A 63 1.19 -4.93 -0.68
C PHE A 63 2.37 -5.61 0.02
N GLU A 64 3.57 -5.04 -0.09
CA GLU A 64 4.78 -5.60 0.52
C GLU A 64 4.67 -5.59 2.05
N LEU A 65 4.26 -4.45 2.62
CA LEU A 65 4.08 -4.29 4.07
C LEU A 65 3.03 -5.28 4.62
N LEU A 66 1.92 -5.47 3.89
CA LEU A 66 0.87 -6.41 4.28
C LEU A 66 1.35 -7.86 4.19
N SER A 67 2.10 -8.20 3.14
CA SER A 67 2.65 -9.55 2.96
C SER A 67 3.60 -9.92 4.10
N TRP A 68 4.55 -9.01 4.40
CA TRP A 68 5.45 -9.17 5.54
C TRP A 68 4.69 -9.31 6.87
N TRP A 69 3.67 -8.48 7.09
CA TRP A 69 2.89 -8.51 8.33
C TRP A 69 2.11 -9.81 8.53
N ILE A 70 1.52 -10.36 7.47
CA ILE A 70 0.77 -11.64 7.50
C ILE A 70 1.69 -12.83 7.84
N GLU A 71 2.96 -12.76 7.46
CA GLU A 71 3.94 -13.82 7.71
C GLU A 71 4.43 -13.85 9.17
N GLN A 72 4.23 -12.79 9.95
CA GLN A 72 4.62 -12.74 11.35
C GLN A 72 3.88 -13.77 12.21
N HIS A 73 4.58 -14.32 13.20
CA HIS A 73 3.99 -15.22 14.19
C HIS A 73 3.07 -14.47 15.17
N THR A 74 3.49 -13.27 15.58
CA THR A 74 2.74 -12.37 16.46
C THR A 74 2.60 -11.01 15.77
N PRO A 75 1.71 -10.87 14.78
CA PRO A 75 1.51 -9.63 14.07
C PRO A 75 0.97 -8.53 15.00
N MET A 76 1.46 -7.30 14.82
CA MET A 76 0.88 -6.11 15.46
C MET A 76 -0.60 -5.95 15.12
N PRO A 77 -1.40 -5.23 15.92
CA PRO A 77 -2.80 -4.93 15.61
C PRO A 77 -3.00 -4.29 14.22
N PRO A 78 -4.11 -4.58 13.52
CA PRO A 78 -4.45 -3.99 12.22
C PRO A 78 -4.38 -2.45 12.21
N THR A 79 -4.81 -1.83 13.30
CA THR A 79 -4.80 -0.37 13.47
C THR A 79 -3.39 0.21 13.54
N GLU A 80 -2.44 -0.51 14.13
CA GLU A 80 -1.03 -0.10 14.19
C GLU A 80 -0.36 -0.21 12.82
N LEU A 81 -0.64 -1.28 12.05
CA LEU A 81 -0.16 -1.40 10.68
C LEU A 81 -0.68 -0.27 9.79
N ALA A 82 -1.97 0.09 9.96
CA ALA A 82 -2.59 1.20 9.24
C ALA A 82 -1.89 2.53 9.54
N ALA A 83 -1.61 2.80 10.83
CA ALA A 83 -0.90 3.99 11.26
C ALA A 83 0.53 4.04 10.68
N LEU A 84 1.27 2.93 10.75
CA LEU A 84 2.63 2.82 10.19
C LEU A 84 2.64 3.10 8.68
N PHE A 85 1.69 2.53 7.93
CA PHE A 85 1.60 2.78 6.49
C PHE A 85 1.33 4.27 6.19
N ILE A 86 0.43 4.91 6.94
CA ILE A 86 0.12 6.33 6.76
C ILE A 86 1.34 7.19 7.04
N GLU A 87 2.12 6.89 8.08
CA GLU A 87 3.36 7.58 8.43
C GLU A 87 4.40 7.47 7.30
N LEU A 88 4.64 6.25 6.81
CA LEU A 88 5.57 6.00 5.70
C LEU A 88 5.13 6.64 4.37
N ALA A 89 3.82 6.82 4.18
CA ALA A 89 3.25 7.43 2.98
C ALA A 89 3.18 8.97 3.01
N GLN A 90 3.48 9.62 4.15
CA GLN A 90 3.47 11.08 4.27
C GLN A 90 4.33 11.82 3.22
N PRO A 91 5.57 11.40 2.91
CA PRO A 91 6.40 12.12 1.94
C PRO A 91 5.79 12.14 0.53
N VAL A 92 5.06 11.09 0.16
CA VAL A 92 4.35 11.01 -1.13
C VAL A 92 3.15 11.95 -1.17
N ARG A 93 2.50 12.21 -0.03
CA ARG A 93 1.41 13.19 0.08
C ARG A 93 1.92 14.64 0.09
N LEU A 94 3.15 14.87 0.55
CA LEU A 94 3.73 16.18 0.80
C LEU A 94 4.76 16.61 -0.26
N THR A 95 4.54 16.32 -1.54
CA THR A 95 5.33 16.97 -2.60
C THR A 95 4.55 18.12 -3.26
N PRO A 96 4.26 19.25 -2.56
CA PRO A 96 4.02 20.50 -3.26
C PRO A 96 5.34 20.91 -3.91
N ALA A 97 5.26 21.47 -5.11
CA ALA A 97 6.41 21.87 -5.90
C ALA A 97 7.46 22.59 -5.05
N LEU A 98 8.66 22.00 -4.94
CA LEU A 98 9.85 22.77 -4.65
C LEU A 98 10.05 23.71 -5.85
N HIS A 99 9.46 24.89 -5.76
CA HIS A 99 9.69 25.98 -6.69
C HIS A 99 11.18 26.33 -6.55
N PRO A 100 12.01 26.23 -7.61
CA PRO A 100 13.32 26.84 -7.52
C PRO A 100 13.09 28.34 -7.34
N ALA A 101 13.68 28.92 -6.30
CA ALA A 101 13.76 30.35 -6.14
C ALA A 101 14.48 30.91 -7.38
N SER A 102 13.81 31.79 -8.14
CA SER A 102 14.51 32.60 -9.13
C SER A 102 15.48 33.53 -8.40
N PRO A 103 16.77 33.58 -8.79
CA PRO A 103 17.68 34.57 -8.26
C PRO A 103 17.35 35.97 -8.83
N PRO A 104 17.75 37.04 -8.11
CA PRO A 104 17.45 38.42 -8.46
C PRO A 104 18.10 38.91 -9.76
#